data_AF-A0A2I0QED3-F1
#
_entry.id   AF-A0A2I0QED3-F1
#
_cell.length_a   1.000
_cell.length_b   1.000
_cell.length_c   1.000
_cell.angle_alpha   90.00
_cell.angle_beta   90.00
_cell.angle_gamma   90.00
#
_symmetry.space_group_name_H-M   'P 1'
#
loop_
_entity.id
_entity.type
_entity.pdbx_description
1 polymer ?
#
loop_
_entity_poly.entity_id
_entity_poly.type
_entity_poly.pdbx_seq_one_letter_code
_entity_poly.pdbx_strand_id
1 'polypeptide(L)' 'MSDIPEINDIPGIGEKRKRNLLKCFGSVEKIRGASVDELARVPTITRGVAEQIKRYFNRKDKN' A
#
# COMPACT_ATOMS: atom_id res chain seq x y z
N MET A 1 -14.90 2.87 -14.10
CA MET A 1 -13.50 2.36 -14.13
C MET A 1 -12.78 3.12 -13.03
N SER A 2 -12.71 2.54 -11.83
CA SER A 2 -12.43 3.29 -10.61
C SER A 2 -10.97 3.73 -10.56
N ASP A 3 -10.75 5.03 -10.75
CA ASP A 3 -9.50 5.69 -10.42
C ASP A 3 -9.27 5.55 -8.91
N ILE A 4 -8.10 5.05 -8.52
CA ILE A 4 -7.73 4.87 -7.11
C ILE A 4 -6.73 5.98 -6.76
N PRO A 5 -7.17 7.17 -6.34
CA PRO A 5 -6.28 8.27 -5.98
C PRO A 5 -5.46 7.97 -4.72
N GLU A 6 -5.92 7.07 -3.84
CA GLU A 6 -5.37 6.98 -2.48
C GLU A 6 -4.00 6.30 -2.36
N ILE A 7 -3.68 5.33 -3.21
CA ILE A 7 -2.32 4.73 -3.20
C ILE A 7 -1.35 5.53 -4.07
N ASN A 8 -1.83 6.29 -5.05
CA ASN A 8 -0.94 7.11 -5.89
C ASN A 8 -0.32 8.26 -5.11
N ASP A 9 -0.99 8.72 -4.05
CA ASP A 9 -0.54 9.84 -3.23
C ASP A 9 0.44 9.42 -2.12
N ILE A 10 0.78 8.13 -1.98
CA ILE A 10 1.73 7.70 -0.94
C ILE A 10 3.14 8.13 -1.36
N PRO A 11 3.77 9.10 -0.64
CA PRO A 11 5.09 9.60 -1.01
C PRO A 11 6.13 8.49 -0.82
N GLY A 12 6.73 8.04 -1.93
CA GLY A 12 7.68 6.93 -1.97
C GLY A 12 7.14 5.62 -2.56
N ILE A 13 5.84 5.52 -2.88
CA ILE A 13 5.26 4.43 -3.68
C ILE A 13 5.05 4.93 -5.11
N GLY A 14 6.00 4.60 -6.00
CA GLY A 14 5.77 4.78 -7.44
C GLY A 14 4.77 3.76 -7.99
N GLU A 15 4.22 4.03 -9.18
CA GLU A 15 3.24 3.17 -9.87
C GLU A 15 3.71 1.70 -10.00
N LYS A 16 5.02 1.48 -10.13
CA LYS A 16 5.61 0.14 -10.22
C LYS A 16 5.41 -0.68 -8.93
N ARG A 17 5.56 -0.03 -7.77
CA ARG A 17 5.35 -0.65 -6.43
C ARG A 17 3.86 -0.87 -6.18
N LYS A 18 3.02 0.11 -6.54
CA LYS A 18 1.56 0.01 -6.45
C LYS A 18 1.00 -1.15 -7.26
N ARG A 19 1.41 -1.29 -8.53
CA ARG A 19 0.95 -2.38 -9.38
C ARG A 19 1.31 -3.75 -8.81
N ASN A 20 2.48 -3.90 -8.21
CA ASN A 20 2.86 -5.16 -7.56
C ASN A 20 2.06 -5.42 -6.28
N LEU A 21 1.80 -4.40 -5.48
CA LEU A 21 0.89 -4.51 -4.33
C LEU A 21 -0.52 -4.92 -4.78
N LEU A 22 -1.06 -4.29 -5.81
CA LEU A 22 -2.35 -4.67 -6.38
C LEU A 22 -2.33 -6.08 -6.98
N LYS A 23 -1.22 -6.52 -7.58
CA LYS A 23 -1.09 -7.89 -8.09
C LYS A 23 -1.00 -8.92 -6.96
N CYS A 24 -0.29 -8.63 -5.88
CA CYS A 24 -0.14 -9.53 -4.74
C CYS A 24 -1.41 -9.58 -3.88
N PHE A 25 -1.99 -8.43 -3.54
CA PHE A 25 -3.14 -8.34 -2.64
C PHE A 25 -4.48 -8.32 -3.37
N GLY A 26 -4.52 -7.94 -4.66
CA GLY A 26 -5.75 -7.81 -5.44
C GLY A 26 -6.48 -6.49 -5.23
N SER A 27 -6.61 -6.03 -3.99
CA SER A 27 -7.41 -4.85 -3.63
C SER A 27 -6.77 -3.97 -2.57
N VAL A 28 -7.09 -2.67 -2.60
CA VAL A 28 -6.65 -1.69 -1.60
C VAL A 28 -7.09 -2.06 -0.19
N GLU A 29 -8.27 -2.65 -0.03
CA GLU A 29 -8.77 -3.11 1.26
C GLU A 29 -7.90 -4.20 1.86
N LYS A 30 -7.36 -5.11 1.04
CA LYS A 30 -6.39 -6.11 1.52
C LYS A 30 -5.07 -5.46 1.89
N ILE A 31 -4.62 -4.45 1.12
CA ILE A 31 -3.40 -3.68 1.43
C ILE A 31 -3.55 -2.91 2.75
N ARG A 32 -4.72 -2.32 3.03
CA ARG A 32 -4.99 -1.61 4.29
C ARG A 32 -4.98 -2.57 5.49
N GLY A 33 -5.57 -3.76 5.31
CA GLY A 33 -5.64 -4.81 6.32
C GLY A 33 -4.31 -5.50 6.56
N ALA A 34 -3.47 -5.61 5.53
CA ALA A 34 -2.17 -6.27 5.58
C ALA A 34 -1.24 -5.63 6.60
N SER A 35 -0.52 -6.47 7.34
CA SER A 35 0.51 -6.03 8.28
C SER A 35 1.77 -5.56 7.54
N VAL A 36 2.64 -4.83 8.23
CA VAL A 36 3.93 -4.39 7.67
C VAL A 36 4.74 -5.58 7.13
N ASP A 37 4.70 -6.73 7.81
CA ASP A 37 5.36 -7.96 7.35
C ASP A 37 4.79 -8.47 6.03
N GLU A 38 3.46 -8.55 5.91
CA GLU A 38 2.76 -8.96 4.68
C GLU A 38 3.09 -8.02 3.50
N LEU A 39 3.10 -6.72 3.76
CA LEU A 39 3.49 -5.72 2.76
C LEU A 39 4.95 -5.88 2.37
N ALA A 40 5.85 -6.15 3.31
CA ALA A 40 7.28 -6.36 3.08
C ALA A 40 7.61 -7.72 2.40
N ARG A 41 6.67 -8.67 2.39
CA ARG A 41 6.80 -9.91 1.59
C ARG A 41 6.69 -9.65 0.08
N VAL A 42 6.12 -8.51 -0.32
CA VAL A 42 6.05 -8.15 -1.74
C VAL A 42 7.46 -7.79 -2.22
N PRO A 43 7.97 -8.42 -3.30
CA PRO A 43 9.37 -8.27 -3.73
C PRO A 43 9.78 -6.84 -4.12
N THR A 44 8.83 -5.93 -4.34
CA THR A 44 9.07 -4.51 -4.64
C THR A 44 8.89 -3.58 -3.45
N ILE A 45 8.50 -4.10 -2.29
CA ILE A 45 8.19 -3.33 -1.08
C ILE A 45 9.20 -3.69 -0.01
N THR A 46 9.91 -2.67 0.46
CA THR A 46 10.78 -2.80 1.61
C THR A 46 10.00 -2.48 2.88
N ARG A 47 10.53 -2.90 4.03
CA ARG A 47 9.91 -2.67 5.34
C ARG A 47 9.58 -1.19 5.61
N GLY A 48 10.48 -0.27 5.27
CA GLY A 48 10.22 1.18 5.44
C GLY A 48 9.04 1.68 4.60
N VAL A 49 8.89 1.14 3.38
CA VAL A 49 7.77 1.47 2.49
C VAL A 49 6.46 0.85 3.03
N ALA A 50 6.51 -0.39 3.51
CA ALA A 50 5.38 -1.05 4.17
C ALA A 50 4.89 -0.27 5.40
N GLU A 51 5.81 0.24 6.23
CA GLU A 51 5.48 1.10 7.37
C GLU A 51 4.84 2.42 6.94
N GLN A 52 5.37 3.07 5.89
CA GLN A 52 4.75 4.29 5.35
C GLN A 52 3.32 4.03 4.86
N ILE A 53 3.08 2.95 4.13
CA ILE A 53 1.75 2.57 3.66
C ILE A 53 0.81 2.38 4.85
N LYS A 54 1.22 1.57 5.84
CA LYS A 54 0.40 1.28 7.02
C LYS A 54 0.08 2.55 7.80
N ARG A 55 1.08 3.43 7.97
CA ARG A 55 0.93 4.72 8.65
C ARG A 55 0.01 5.68 7.88
N TYR A 56 0.06 5.68 6.54
CA TYR A 56 -0.83 6.46 5.70
C TYR A 56 -2.28 6.01 5.85
N PHE A 57 -2.55 4.70 5.73
CA PHE A 57 -3.89 4.16 5.90
C PHE A 57 -4.44 4.34 7.32
N ASN A 58 -3.61 4.15 8.36
CA ASN A 58 -4.00 4.35 9.74
C ASN A 58 -4.34 5.82 10.07
N ARG A 59 -3.77 6.78 9.33
CA ARG A 59 -4.11 8.20 9.47
C ARG A 59 -5.47 8.54 8.84
N LYS A 60 -5.85 7.83 7.77
CA LYS A 60 -7.10 8.07 7.04
C LYS A 60 -8.33 7.45 7.71
N ASP A 61 -8.15 6.42 8.54
CA ASP A 61 -9.23 5.78 9.31
C ASP A 61 -9.73 6.63 10.50
N LYS A 62 -8.95 7.65 10.90
CA LYS A 62 -9.28 8.55 12.02
C LYS A 62 -9.97 9.86 11.62
N ASN A 63 -10.48 9.97 10.40
CA ASN A 63 -11.22 11.15 9.92
C ASN A 63 -12.51 10.74 9.23
#